data_AF-A0A9D2F250-F1
#
_entry.id   AF-A0A9D2F250-F1
#
_cell.length_a   1.000
_cell.length_b   1.000
_cell.length_c   1.000
_cell.angle_alpha   90.00
_cell.angle_beta   90.00
_cell.angle_gamma   90.00
#
_symmetry.space_group_name_H-M   'P 1'
#
loop_
_entity.id
_entity.type
_entity.pdbx_description
1 polymer ?
#
loop_
_entity_poly.entity_id
_entity_poly.type
_entity_poly.pdbx_seq_one_letter_code
_entity_poly.pdbx_strand_id
1 'polypeptide(L)'
;MEQTARETLATYQRDYSELEGLQKADRVTYSLRRGQRKLWFCAARRASRAVTRCALCGMDEAFARLVLQYIYENGVEPEQLPEVLHDLCGSAV
;
A
#
# COMPACT_ATOMS: atom_id res chain seq x y z
N MET A 1 -16.41 17.54 -7.48
CA MET A 1 -15.21 16.74 -7.16
C MET A 1 -15.26 16.41 -5.68
N GLU A 2 -15.94 15.32 -5.31
CA GLU A 2 -16.04 14.91 -3.91
C GLU A 2 -14.70 14.40 -3.41
N GLN A 3 -13.94 15.29 -2.78
CA GLN A 3 -12.99 14.93 -1.74
C GLN A 3 -13.81 14.49 -0.52
N THR A 4 -14.42 13.30 -0.59
CA THR A 4 -14.81 12.60 0.62
C THR A 4 -13.51 12.36 1.38
N ALA A 5 -13.36 13.01 2.54
CA ALA A 5 -12.22 12.83 3.41
C ALA A 5 -12.09 11.33 3.74
N ARG A 6 -11.19 10.64 3.05
CA ARG A 6 -10.88 9.23 3.31
C ARG A 6 -10.05 9.21 4.58
N GLU A 7 -10.61 8.67 5.64
CA GLU A 7 -9.91 8.52 6.89
C GLU A 7 -8.72 7.57 6.70
N THR A 8 -7.55 7.99 7.17
CA THR A 8 -6.35 7.15 7.12
C THR A 8 -6.38 6.22 8.32
N LEU A 9 -6.47 4.92 8.04
CA LEU A 9 -6.50 3.90 9.07
C LEU A 9 -5.10 3.60 9.59
N ALA A 10 -4.12 3.47 8.69
CA ALA A 10 -2.72 3.20 9.04
C ALA A 10 -1.77 3.77 7.97
N THR A 11 -0.55 4.10 8.37
CA THR A 11 0.54 4.52 7.49
C THR A 11 1.85 3.90 7.97
N TYR A 12 2.63 3.35 7.04
CA TYR A 12 3.99 2.87 7.26
C TYR A 12 4.94 3.54 6.28
N GLN A 13 6.20 3.69 6.67
CA GLN A 13 7.26 4.24 5.83
C GLN A 13 8.48 3.34 5.89
N ARG A 14 9.04 3.04 4.72
CA ARG A 14 10.31 2.32 4.59
C ARG A 14 11.31 3.23 3.90
N ASP A 15 12.40 3.52 4.61
CA ASP A 15 13.54 4.24 4.07
C ASP A 15 14.52 3.24 3.42
N TYR A 16 15.00 3.60 2.23
CA TYR A 16 16.04 2.88 1.50
C TYR A 16 17.29 3.74 1.53
N SER A 17 18.41 3.19 2.00
CA SER A 17 19.70 3.88 2.03
C SER A 17 20.35 3.87 0.65
N GLU A 18 21.16 4.88 0.34
CA GLU A 18 21.98 4.84 -0.88
C GLU A 18 23.10 3.81 -0.74
N LEU A 19 23.29 3.02 -1.78
CA LEU A 19 24.48 2.20 -2.00
C LEU A 19 24.89 2.31 -3.46
N GLU A 20 26.10 2.80 -3.70
CA GLU A 20 26.65 3.02 -5.03
C GLU A 20 26.61 1.74 -5.88
N GLY A 21 26.10 1.85 -7.11
CA GLY A 21 25.91 0.72 -8.03
C GLY A 21 24.71 -0.19 -7.74
N LEU A 22 24.01 -0.03 -6.60
CA LEU A 22 22.85 -0.86 -6.24
C LEU A 22 21.55 -0.06 -6.18
N GLN A 23 21.48 0.98 -5.35
CA GLN A 23 20.25 1.75 -5.12
C GLN A 23 20.53 3.19 -4.69
N LYS A 24 19.63 4.11 -5.05
CA LYS A 24 19.63 5.48 -4.52
C LYS A 24 18.83 5.56 -3.22
N ALA A 25 19.18 6.53 -2.38
CA ALA A 25 18.39 6.80 -1.20
C ALA A 25 16.97 7.20 -1.60
N ASP A 26 15.97 6.56 -1.00
CA ASP A 26 14.57 6.78 -1.32
C ASP A 26 13.66 6.40 -0.13
N ARG A 27 12.36 6.65 -0.26
CA ARG A 27 11.36 6.25 0.72
C ARG A 27 10.12 5.74 0.04
N VAL A 28 9.58 4.62 0.50
CA VAL A 28 8.24 4.17 0.13
C VAL A 28 7.29 4.39 1.30
N THR A 29 6.15 5.02 1.03
CA THR A 29 5.06 5.21 1.98
C THR A 29 3.89 4.31 1.61
N TYR A 30 3.45 3.51 2.56
CA TYR A 30 2.27 2.64 2.46
C TYR A 30 1.16 3.22 3.33
N SER A 31 -0.07 3.27 2.82
CA SER A 31 -1.22 3.70 3.62
C SER A 31 -2.46 2.87 3.33
N LEU A 32 -3.23 2.63 4.38
CA LEU A 32 -4.57 2.06 4.32
C LEU A 32 -5.57 3.17 4.64
N ARG A 33 -6.56 3.35 3.77
CA ARG A 33 -7.60 4.37 3.94
C ARG A 33 -8.99 3.78 3.86
N ARG A 34 -9.87 4.27 4.73
CA ARG A 34 -11.29 3.97 4.72
C ARG A 34 -12.01 4.80 3.66
N GLY A 35 -12.66 4.11 2.72
CA GLY A 35 -13.70 4.66 1.86
C GLY A 35 -15.07 4.16 2.31
N GLN A 36 -16.15 4.64 1.68
CA GLN A 36 -17.53 4.33 2.11
C GLN A 36 -17.85 2.83 2.21
N ARG A 37 -17.41 2.01 1.24
CA ARG A 37 -17.64 0.56 1.20
C ARG A 37 -16.40 -0.24 0.79
N LYS A 38 -15.25 0.42 0.83
CA LYS A 38 -13.99 -0.11 0.30
C LYS A 38 -12.83 0.32 1.18
N LEU A 39 -11.84 -0.55 1.26
CA LEU A 39 -10.55 -0.24 1.86
C LEU A 39 -9.54 0.00 0.75
N TRP A 40 -8.81 1.11 0.86
CA TRP A 40 -7.84 1.55 -0.12
C TRP A 40 -6.43 1.31 0.38
N PHE A 41 -5.70 0.43 -0.29
CA PHE A 41 -4.26 0.26 -0.14
C PHE A 41 -3.57 1.21 -1.11
N CYS A 42 -2.66 2.04 -0.60
CA CYS A 42 -1.90 2.99 -1.40
C CYS A 42 -0.41 2.83 -1.11
N ALA A 43 0.41 2.81 -2.16
CA ALA A 43 1.87 2.84 -2.06
C ALA A 43 2.41 3.97 -2.94
N ALA A 44 3.34 4.74 -2.41
CA ALA A 44 3.98 5.85 -3.10
C ALA A 44 5.47 5.88 -2.80
N ARG A 45 6.29 5.88 -3.84
CA ARG A 45 7.74 6.03 -3.76
C ARG A 45 8.09 7.50 -3.86
N ARG A 46 8.89 8.06 -2.95
CA ARG A 46 9.19 9.51 -2.89
C ARG A 46 9.85 10.02 -4.17
N ALA A 47 10.77 9.26 -4.75
CA ALA A 47 11.40 9.61 -6.02
C ALA A 47 10.42 9.61 -7.21
N SER A 48 9.29 8.89 -7.09
CA SER A 48 8.24 8.83 -8.11
C SER A 48 7.07 9.74 -7.76
N ARG A 49 6.50 10.43 -8.75
CA ARG A 49 5.22 11.14 -8.54
C ARG A 49 4.01 10.21 -8.62
N ALA A 50 4.22 8.94 -8.99
CA ALA A 50 3.14 7.97 -9.10
C ALA A 50 2.73 7.42 -7.73
N VAL A 51 1.41 7.26 -7.56
CA VAL A 51 0.82 6.60 -6.40
C VAL A 51 0.01 5.42 -6.91
N THR A 52 0.41 4.21 -6.54
CA THR A 52 -0.41 3.02 -6.80
C THR A 52 -1.51 2.95 -5.77
N ARG A 53 -2.74 2.69 -6.22
CA ARG A 53 -3.93 2.62 -5.37
C ARG A 53 -4.79 1.44 -5.77
N CYS A 54 -5.08 0.57 -4.81
CA CYS A 54 -5.94 -0.59 -4.99
C CYS A 54 -7.07 -0.54 -3.97
N ALA A 55 -8.29 -0.86 -4.39
CA ALA A 55 -9.46 -0.85 -3.52
C ALA A 55 -10.05 -2.26 -3.43
N LEU A 56 -10.24 -2.75 -2.20
CA LEU A 56 -10.91 -4.02 -1.94
C LEU A 56 -12.27 -3.77 -1.27
N CYS A 57 -13.27 -4.53 -1.71
CA CYS A 57 -14.61 -4.53 -1.15
C CYS A 57 -14.76 -5.71 -0.19
N GLY A 58 -15.53 -5.56 0.88
CA GLY A 58 -15.89 -6.67 1.77
C GLY A 58 -14.74 -7.23 2.63
N MET A 59 -13.57 -6.61 2.60
CA MET A 59 -12.45 -6.96 3.48
C MET A 59 -12.66 -6.36 4.88
N ASP A 60 -12.39 -7.16 5.91
CA ASP A 60 -12.37 -6.70 7.30
C ASP A 60 -11.23 -5.69 7.56
N GLU A 61 -11.48 -4.66 8.37
CA GLU A 61 -10.50 -3.61 8.64
C GLU A 61 -9.28 -4.11 9.42
N ALA A 62 -9.46 -5.02 10.38
CA ALA A 62 -8.34 -5.56 11.17
C ALA A 62 -7.46 -6.44 10.27
N PHE A 63 -8.07 -7.28 9.44
CA PHE A 63 -7.33 -8.07 8.45
C PHE A 63 -6.61 -7.17 7.44
N ALA A 64 -7.26 -6.11 6.94
CA ALA A 64 -6.62 -5.16 6.03
C ALA A 64 -5.38 -4.48 6.63
N ARG A 65 -5.37 -4.22 7.95
CA ARG A 65 -4.19 -3.71 8.65
C ARG A 65 -3.06 -4.73 8.66
N LEU A 66 -3.35 -6.01 8.89
CA LEU A 66 -2.36 -7.09 8.81
C LEU A 66 -1.78 -7.22 7.40
N VAL A 67 -2.63 -7.11 6.37
CA VAL A 67 -2.18 -7.11 4.97
C VAL A 67 -1.28 -5.91 4.68
N LEU A 68 -1.64 -4.71 5.15
CA LEU A 68 -0.79 -3.52 5.00
C LEU A 68 0.57 -3.70 5.69
N GLN A 69 0.57 -4.29 6.89
CA GLN A 69 1.79 -4.59 7.63
C GLN A 69 2.66 -5.59 6.87
N TYR A 70 2.08 -6.68 6.34
CA TYR A 70 2.79 -7.64 5.50
C TYR A 70 3.45 -6.97 4.29
N ILE A 71 2.71 -6.11 3.57
CA ILE A 71 3.22 -5.37 2.41
C ILE A 71 4.44 -4.51 2.80
N TYR A 72 4.35 -3.81 3.94
CA TYR A 72 5.44 -2.98 4.45
C TYR A 72 6.67 -3.80 4.91
N GLU A 73 6.46 -4.87 5.66
CA GLU A 73 7.52 -5.72 6.21
C GLU A 73 8.30 -6.46 5.12
N ASN A 74 7.61 -6.84 4.04
CA ASN A 74 8.23 -7.51 2.89
C ASN A 74 8.77 -6.52 1.85
N GLY A 75 8.61 -5.21 2.06
CA GLY A 75 9.13 -4.20 1.15
C GLY A 75 8.55 -4.30 -0.26
N VAL A 76 7.27 -4.68 -0.36
CA VAL A 76 6.56 -4.81 -1.64
C VAL A 76 6.63 -3.48 -2.39
N GLU A 77 7.05 -3.52 -3.66
CA GLU A 77 7.16 -2.32 -4.47
C GLU A 77 5.77 -1.77 -4.84
N PRO A 78 5.62 -0.43 -5.00
CA PRO A 78 4.33 0.15 -5.36
C PRO A 78 3.69 -0.47 -6.60
N GLU A 79 4.48 -0.88 -7.58
CA GLU A 79 4.04 -1.51 -8.84
C GLU A 79 3.54 -2.95 -8.63
N GLN A 80 4.03 -3.65 -7.60
CA GLN A 80 3.66 -5.02 -7.25
C GLN A 80 2.39 -5.09 -6.38
N LEU A 81 1.97 -3.96 -5.80
CA LEU A 81 0.80 -3.90 -4.92
C LEU A 81 -0.47 -4.51 -5.53
N PRO A 82 -0.84 -4.26 -6.81
CA PRO A 82 -2.04 -4.85 -7.40
C PRO A 82 -1.96 -6.38 -7.48
N GLU A 83 -0.80 -6.93 -7.79
CA GLU A 83 -0.58 -8.38 -7.93
C GLU A 83 -0.70 -9.07 -6.57
N VAL A 84 -0.04 -8.55 -5.54
CA VAL A 84 -0.13 -9.09 -4.17
C VAL A 84 -1.57 -9.12 -3.67
N LEU A 85 -2.34 -8.05 -3.92
CA LEU A 85 -3.74 -7.99 -3.51
C LEU A 85 -4.64 -8.88 -4.38
N HIS A 86 -4.32 -9.03 -5.66
CA HIS A 86 -5.01 -9.97 -6.54
C HIS A 86 -4.83 -11.41 -6.05
N ASP A 87 -3.60 -11.82 -5.73
CA ASP A 87 -3.28 -13.16 -5.23
C ASP A 87 -3.95 -13.45 -3.88
N LEU A 88 -4.04 -12.43 -3.02
CA LEU A 88 -4.78 -12.53 -1.76
C LEU A 88 -6.28 -12.78 -1.99
N CYS A 89 -6.89 -12.10 -2.98
CA CYS A 89 -8.30 -12.29 -3.32
C CYS A 89 -8.57 -13.58 -4.11
N GLY A 90 -7.62 -14.03 -4.92
CA GLY A 90 -7.69 -15.26 -5.72
C GLY A 90 -7.35 -16.53 -4.93
N SER A 91 -6.64 -16.41 -3.81
CA SER A 91 -6.33 -17.51 -2.87
C SER A 91 -7.45 -17.77 -1.86
N ALA A 92 -8.68 -17.33 -2.14
CA ALA A 92 -9.86 -17.83 -1.44
C ALA A 92 -10.05 -19.32 -1.81
N VAL A 93 -9.31 -20.19 -1.10
CA VAL A 93 -9.50 -21.65 -1.08
C VAL A 93 -10.54 -22.00 -0.04
#